data_AF-A0A846PJX7-F1
#
_entry.id   AF-A0A846PJX7-F1
#
_cell.length_a   1.000
_cell.length_b   1.000
_cell.length_c   1.000
_cell.angle_alpha   90.00
_cell.angle_beta   90.00
_cell.angle_gamma   90.00
#
_symmetry.space_group_name_H-M   'P 1'
#
loop_
_entity.id
_entity.type
_entity.pdbx_description
1 polymer ?
#
loop_
_entity_poly.entity_id
_entity_poly.type
_entity_poly.pdbx_seq_one_letter_code
_entity_poly.pdbx_strand_id
1 'polypeptide(L)' 'MGEPCTQCDLFGICGGRCLYANIAQRWTERAYSLVCNTVRYLIVTIRKELPGIRKLVKNKQIGLEDFEYLKYNGCEIIP' A
#
# COMPACT_ATOMS: atom_id res chain seq x y z
N MET A 1 12.11 10.97 5.67
CA MET A 1 11.07 11.12 4.63
C MET A 1 10.54 12.54 4.72
N GLY A 2 10.53 13.27 3.61
CA GLY A 2 10.14 14.68 3.59
C GLY A 2 8.77 14.92 2.96
N GLU A 3 8.42 16.20 2.80
CA GLU A 3 7.30 16.59 1.94
C GLU A 3 7.52 16.05 0.52
N PRO A 4 6.45 15.62 -0.19
CA PRO A 4 5.02 15.74 0.17
C PRO A 4 4.48 14.58 1.03
N CYS A 5 5.28 13.57 1.36
CA CYS A 5 4.81 12.34 2.00
C CYS A 5 4.32 12.56 3.44
N THR A 6 4.95 13.47 4.19
CA THR A 6 4.58 13.79 5.57
C THR A 6 3.19 14.45 5.70
N GLN A 7 2.68 15.04 4.62
CA GLN A 7 1.34 15.67 4.55
C GLN A 7 0.34 14.83 3.74
N CYS A 8 0.72 13.61 3.33
CA CYS A 8 -0.12 12.76 2.50
C CYS A 8 -1.21 12.06 3.33
N ASP A 9 -2.45 12.15 2.88
CA ASP A 9 -3.65 11.53 3.47
C ASP A 9 -3.57 10.00 3.56
N LEU A 10 -2.78 9.38 2.68
CA LEU A 10 -2.58 7.92 2.65
C LEU A 10 -1.33 7.46 3.41
N PHE A 11 -0.58 8.37 4.05
CA PHE A 11 0.70 8.04 4.66
C PHE A 11 0.61 6.92 5.69
N GLY A 12 -0.44 6.88 6.52
CA GLY A 12 -0.63 5.82 7.52
C GLY A 12 -0.79 4.41 6.94
N ILE A 13 -1.21 4.28 5.68
CA ILE A 13 -1.32 2.98 4.99
C ILE A 13 -0.11 2.74 4.09
N CYS A 14 0.27 3.74 3.30
CA CYS A 14 1.40 3.65 2.37
C CYS A 14 2.72 3.44 3.12
N GLY A 15 2.90 4.07 4.29
CA GLY A 15 4.11 4.01 5.11
C GLY A 15 5.35 4.59 4.44
N GLY A 16 5.20 5.15 3.24
CA GLY A 16 6.29 5.58 2.37
C GLY A 16 7.34 4.49 2.14
N ARG A 17 6.88 3.28 1.81
CA ARG A 17 7.71 2.13 1.41
C ARG A 17 8.66 2.45 0.24
N CYS A 18 8.42 3.53 -0.49
CA CYS A 18 9.37 4.12 -1.44
C CYS A 18 10.56 4.86 -0.77
N LEU A 19 10.93 4.53 0.47
CA LEU A 19 11.90 5.26 1.29
C LEU A 19 13.22 5.52 0.57
N TYR A 20 13.79 4.49 -0.07
CA TYR A 20 15.04 4.63 -0.83
C TYR A 20 14.88 5.66 -1.96
N ALA A 21 13.80 5.59 -2.73
CA ALA A 21 13.53 6.51 -3.81
C ALA A 21 13.30 7.93 -3.27
N ASN A 22 12.60 8.09 -2.14
CA ASN A 22 12.36 9.38 -1.50
C ASN A 22 13.64 10.04 -0.99
N ILE A 23 14.58 9.26 -0.45
CA ILE A 23 15.88 9.76 0.04
C ILE A 23 16.83 10.07 -1.11
N ALA A 24 16.91 9.18 -2.11
CA ALA A 24 17.88 9.30 -3.19
C ALA A 24 17.55 10.41 -4.19
N GLN A 25 16.27 10.80 -4.32
CA GLN A 25 15.78 11.89 -5.19
C GLN A 25 16.37 11.92 -6.61
N ARG A 26 16.61 10.74 -7.20
CA ARG A 26 17.29 10.63 -8.51
C ARG A 26 16.36 10.82 -9.71
N TRP A 27 15.05 10.86 -9.49
CA TRP A 27 14.07 10.97 -10.56
C TRP A 27 13.47 12.37 -10.64
N THR A 28 12.88 12.68 -11.79
CA THR A 28 12.07 13.89 -11.93
C THR A 28 10.82 13.80 -11.07
N GLU A 29 10.28 14.94 -10.65
CA GLU A 29 9.03 15.00 -9.89
C GLU A 29 7.88 14.27 -10.58
N ARG A 30 7.81 14.35 -11.91
CA ARG A 30 6.83 13.62 -12.72
C ARG A 30 6.95 12.11 -12.55
N ALA A 31 8.17 11.56 -12.58
CA ALA A 31 8.38 10.13 -12.39
C ALA A 31 8.01 9.68 -10.97
N TYR A 32 8.35 10.48 -9.94
CA TYR A 32 7.89 10.23 -8.57
C TYR A 32 6.37 10.24 -8.45
N SER A 33 5.71 11.22 -9.08
CA SER A 33 4.25 11.35 -9.06
C SER A 33 3.57 10.13 -9.70
N LEU A 34 4.11 9.61 -10.82
CA LEU A 34 3.58 8.40 -11.46
C LEU A 34 3.60 7.20 -10.50
N VAL A 35 4.71 6.94 -9.81
CA VAL A 35 4.81 5.84 -8.84
C VAL A 35 3.92 6.08 -7.63
N CYS A 36 3.85 7.31 -7.11
CA CYS A 36 2.95 7.65 -6.01
C CYS A 36 1.48 7.38 -6.39
N ASN A 37 1.09 7.67 -7.63
CA ASN A 37 -0.26 7.48 -8.11
C ASN A 37 -0.64 6.00 -8.28
N THR A 38 0.29 5.12 -8.64
CA THR A 38 0.00 3.67 -8.69
C THR A 38 -0.31 3.13 -7.30
N VAL A 39 0.46 3.52 -6.29
CA VAL A 39 0.22 3.13 -4.88
C VAL A 39 -1.10 3.70 -4.37
N ARG A 40 -1.39 4.98 -4.65
CA ARG A 40 -2.68 5.61 -4.30
C ARG A 40 -3.85 4.86 -4.94
N TYR A 41 -3.75 4.53 -6.23
CA TYR A 41 -4.78 3.81 -6.95
C TYR A 41 -5.01 2.42 -6.35
N LEU A 42 -3.94 1.68 -6.02
CA LEU A 42 -4.02 0.38 -5.36
C LEU A 42 -4.80 0.46 -4.04
N ILE A 43 -4.39 1.37 -3.13
CA ILE A 43 -5.03 1.54 -1.82
C ILE A 43 -6.52 1.88 -1.96
N VAL A 44 -6.86 2.81 -2.86
CA VAL A 44 -8.25 3.21 -3.10
C VAL A 44 -9.07 2.05 -3.66
N THR A 45 -8.50 1.27 -4.57
CA THR A 45 -9.18 0.13 -5.20
C THR A 45 -9.45 -0.97 -4.18
N ILE A 46 -8.44 -1.34 -3.37
CA ILE A 46 -8.63 -2.34 -2.29
C ILE A 46 -9.69 -1.86 -1.30
N ARG A 47 -9.65 -0.57 -0.89
CA ARG A 47 -10.65 0.00 0.03
C ARG A 47 -12.09 -0.12 -0.50
N LYS A 48 -12.29 0.02 -1.82
CA LYS A 48 -13.61 -0.17 -2.45
C LYS A 48 -14.10 -1.61 -2.36
N GLU A 49 -13.20 -2.58 -2.40
CA GLU A 49 -13.52 -4.01 -2.32
C GLU A 49 -13.63 -4.55 -0.90
N LEU A 50 -13.09 -3.84 0.11
CA LEU A 50 -13.15 -4.24 1.52
C LEU A 50 -14.56 -4.62 2.02
N PRO A 51 -15.67 -3.94 1.65
CA PRO A 51 -17.02 -4.38 2.02
C PRO A 51 -17.36 -5.77 1.47
N GLY A 52 -16.95 -6.06 0.24
CA GLY A 52 -17.12 -7.38 -0.39
C GLY A 52 -16.33 -8.46 0.34
N ILE A 53 -15.05 -8.19 0.60
CA ILE A 53 -14.17 -9.08 1.38
C ILE A 53 -14.77 -9.38 2.75
N ARG A 54 -15.22 -8.35 3.48
CA ARG A 54 -15.87 -8.52 4.80
C ARG A 54 -17.14 -9.37 4.72
N LYS A 55 -17.92 -9.27 3.64
CA LYS A 55 -19.11 -10.11 3.42
C LYS A 55 -18.72 -11.57 3.19
N LEU A 56 -17.67 -11.83 2.41
CA LEU A 56 -17.17 -13.20 2.18
C LEU A 56 -16.66 -13.85 3.48
N VAL A 57 -15.92 -13.09 4.29
CA VAL A 57 -15.47 -13.53 5.63
C VAL A 57 -16.67 -13.83 6.53
N LYS A 58 -17.66 -12.93 6.58
CA LYS A 58 -18.89 -13.13 7.37
C LYS A 58 -19.66 -14.39 6.95
N ASN A 59 -19.68 -14.68 5.65
CA ASN A 59 -20.33 -15.87 5.08
C ASN A 59 -19.48 -17.14 5.20
N LYS A 60 -18.28 -17.06 5.81
CA LYS A 60 -17.32 -18.15 5.96
C LYS A 60 -16.89 -18.79 4.62
N GLN A 61 -16.90 -18.00 3.55
CA GLN A 61 -16.40 -18.43 2.24
C GLN A 61 -14.88 -18.30 2.14
N ILE A 62 -14.32 -17.38 2.94
CA ILE A 62 -12.89 -17.19 3.18
C ILE A 62 -12.69 -16.93 4.68
N GLY A 63 -11.51 -17.25 5.20
CA GLY A 63 -11.09 -17.01 6.58
C GLY A 63 -10.23 -15.74 6.72
N LEU A 64 -9.89 -15.37 7.95
CA LEU A 64 -8.87 -14.33 8.19
C LEU A 64 -7.46 -14.90 8.01
N GLU A 65 -7.30 -16.20 8.29
CA GLU A 65 -6.12 -17.00 8.05
C GLU A 65 -5.68 -17.02 6.57
N ASP A 66 -6.62 -16.85 5.63
CA ASP A 66 -6.32 -16.75 4.19
C ASP A 66 -5.52 -15.48 3.83
N PHE A 67 -5.49 -14.49 4.74
CA PHE A 67 -4.71 -13.26 4.60
C PHE A 67 -3.40 -13.31 5.42
N GLU A 68 -3.12 -14.41 6.12
CA GLU A 68 -1.85 -14.59 6.79
C GLU A 68 -0.73 -14.74 5.75
N TYR A 69 0.35 -14.00 5.97
CA TYR A 69 1.57 -14.11 5.18
C TYR A 69 2.74 -14.42 6.10
N LEU A 70 3.79 -15.02 5.54
CA LEU A 70 5.01 -15.29 6.27
C LEU A 70 5.57 -13.98 6.84
N LYS A 71 5.59 -13.87 8.18
CA LYS A 71 6.09 -12.69 8.90
C LYS A 71 7.52 -12.31 8.48
N TYR A 72 8.34 -13.32 8.20
CA TYR A 72 9.66 -13.16 7.64
C TYR A 72 9.68 -13.85 6.27
N ASN A 73 9.58 -13.02 5.23
CA ASN A 73 9.83 -13.45 3.86
C ASN A 73 11.06 -12.69 3.36
N GLY A 74 11.94 -13.36 2.60
CA GLY A 74 13.09 -12.71 1.96
C GLY A 74 12.65 -11.70 0.89
N CYS A 75 11.42 -11.82 0.40
CA CYS A 75 10.77 -10.85 -0.46
C CYS A 75 10.09 -9.75 0.36
N GLU A 76 10.20 -8.50 -0.08
CA GLU A 76 9.37 -7.41 0.44
C GLU A 76 7.90 -7.69 0.05
N ILE A 77 7.12 -8.22 0.99
CA ILE A 77 5.67 -8.27 0.84
C ILE A 77 5.14 -6.89 1.25
N ILE A 78 4.46 -6.22 0.33
CA ILE A 78 3.64 -5.05 0.61
C ILE A 78 2.22 -5.59 0.88
N PRO A 79 1.83 -5.82 2.15
CA PRO A 79 0.47 -6.26 2.51
C PRO A 79 -0.58 -5.20 2.15
#